data_AF-A0A3C0KHP6-F1
#
_entry.id   AF-A0A3C0KHP6-F1
#
_cell.length_a   1.000
_cell.length_b   1.000
_cell.length_c   1.000
_cell.angle_alpha   90.00
_cell.angle_beta   90.00
_cell.angle_gamma   90.00
#
_symmetry.space_group_name_H-M   'P 1'
#
loop_
_entity.id
_entity.type
_entity.pdbx_description
1 polymer ?
#
loop_
_entity_poly.entity_id
_entity_poly.type
_entity_poly.pdbx_seq_one_letter_code
_entity_poly.pdbx_strand_id
1 'polypeptide(L)'
;PKGVVHTHHTLIDRATVGSRFDKLTERDEVLAYLPPAWIGQNIFSYAQWLVTGYVVNCPESGATVSIDMKEVGPTYYFAPPRVFEGLLTSVMIRMEDAGTVKRKMFHAFMNVARRVGPAM
;
A
#
# COMPACT_ATOMS: atom_id res chain seq x y z
N PRO A 1 -5.30 -27.16 8.52
CA PRO A 1 -5.38 -26.24 7.36
C PRO A 1 -6.00 -26.92 6.14
N LYS A 2 -6.86 -26.22 5.37
CA LYS A 2 -7.37 -26.70 4.08
C LYS A 2 -6.74 -25.85 2.97
N GLY A 3 -6.12 -26.48 1.99
CA GLY A 3 -5.59 -25.78 0.82
C GLY A 3 -6.73 -25.27 -0.06
N VAL A 4 -6.54 -24.09 -0.64
CA VAL A 4 -7.45 -23.52 -1.64
C VAL A 4 -6.80 -23.67 -3.00
N VAL A 5 -7.50 -24.30 -3.94
CA VAL A 5 -7.02 -24.49 -5.31
C VAL A 5 -7.49 -23.31 -6.16
N HIS A 6 -6.56 -22.61 -6.79
CA HIS A 6 -6.84 -21.54 -7.74
C HIS A 6 -6.52 -21.99 -9.16
N THR A 7 -7.42 -21.74 -10.11
CA THR A 7 -7.13 -21.88 -11.55
C THR A 7 -6.60 -20.57 -12.10
N HIS A 8 -5.90 -20.61 -13.22
CA HIS A 8 -5.41 -19.40 -13.89
C HIS A 8 -6.56 -18.42 -14.19
N HIS A 9 -7.70 -18.95 -14.65
CA HIS A 9 -8.89 -18.15 -14.90
C HIS A 9 -9.36 -17.40 -13.65
N THR A 10 -9.43 -18.06 -12.49
CA THR A 10 -9.88 -17.40 -11.26
C THR A 10 -8.94 -16.27 -10.82
N LEU A 11 -7.63 -16.41 -11.04
CA LEU A 11 -6.66 -15.37 -10.70
C LEU A 11 -6.76 -14.17 -11.65
N ILE A 12 -6.79 -14.42 -12.97
CA ILE A 12 -6.88 -13.38 -14.00
C ILE A 12 -8.20 -12.61 -13.87
N ASP A 13 -9.32 -13.29 -13.65
CA ASP A 13 -10.62 -12.64 -13.52
C ASP A 13 -10.64 -11.69 -12.32
N ARG A 14 -10.22 -12.16 -11.13
CA ARG A 14 -10.18 -11.32 -9.94
C ARG A 14 -9.20 -10.16 -10.06
N ALA A 15 -8.04 -10.39 -10.64
CA ALA A 15 -7.07 -9.35 -10.97
C ALA A 15 -7.65 -8.29 -11.92
N THR A 16 -8.40 -8.71 -12.94
CA THR A 16 -9.04 -7.79 -13.90
C THR A 16 -10.11 -6.94 -13.23
N VAL A 17 -10.94 -7.55 -12.37
CA VAL A 17 -11.97 -6.83 -11.63
C VAL A 17 -11.34 -5.82 -10.65
N GLY A 18 -10.31 -6.24 -9.91
CA GLY A 18 -9.57 -5.37 -8.98
C GLY A 18 -8.95 -4.18 -9.68
N SER A 19 -8.22 -4.43 -10.78
CA SER A 19 -7.61 -3.39 -11.61
C SER A 19 -8.63 -2.36 -12.14
N ARG A 20 -9.81 -2.81 -12.60
CA ARG A 20 -10.87 -1.90 -13.05
C ARG A 20 -11.50 -1.10 -11.91
N PHE A 21 -11.68 -1.73 -10.75
CA PHE A 21 -12.27 -1.08 -9.58
C PHE A 21 -11.35 0.02 -9.06
N ASP A 22 -10.07 -0.29 -8.89
CA ASP A 22 -9.04 0.64 -8.41
C ASP A 22 -8.53 1.59 -9.52
N LYS A 23 -9.02 1.42 -10.77
CA LYS A 23 -8.66 2.19 -11.97
C LYS A 23 -7.15 2.18 -12.26
N LEU A 24 -6.52 1.02 -12.06
CA LEU A 24 -5.09 0.85 -12.26
C LEU A 24 -4.72 0.87 -13.74
N THR A 25 -3.51 1.32 -14.01
CA THR A 25 -2.93 1.52 -15.34
C THR A 25 -1.48 1.03 -15.36
N GLU A 26 -0.86 1.03 -16.53
CA GLU A 26 0.56 0.72 -16.72
C GLU A 26 1.51 1.72 -16.02
N ARG A 27 0.98 2.87 -15.60
CA ARG A 27 1.73 3.94 -14.93
C ARG A 27 1.79 3.76 -13.42
N ASP A 28 1.06 2.78 -12.91
CA ASP A 28 1.07 2.49 -11.49
C ASP A 28 2.32 1.72 -11.08
N GLU A 29 2.60 1.79 -9.79
CA GLU A 29 3.78 1.17 -9.20
C GLU A 29 3.43 0.62 -7.82
N VAL A 30 3.86 -0.61 -7.55
CA VAL A 30 3.57 -1.33 -6.30
C VAL A 30 4.85 -1.85 -5.66
N LEU A 31 4.82 -2.09 -4.35
CA LEU A 31 5.88 -2.77 -3.62
C LEU A 31 5.46 -4.19 -3.20
N ALA A 32 6.22 -5.20 -3.63
CA ALA A 32 6.01 -6.61 -3.37
C ALA A 32 6.56 -7.05 -1.99
N TYR A 33 6.00 -6.50 -0.91
CA TYR A 33 6.50 -6.71 0.44
C TYR A 33 5.78 -7.81 1.24
N LEU A 34 4.69 -8.39 0.70
CA LEU A 34 3.90 -9.38 1.41
C LEU A 34 4.51 -10.78 1.26
N PRO A 35 4.27 -11.70 2.21
CA PRO A 35 4.80 -13.05 2.12
C PRO A 35 4.31 -13.77 0.85
N PRO A 36 5.18 -14.46 0.08
CA PRO A 36 4.77 -15.20 -1.13
C PRO A 36 3.74 -16.30 -0.88
N ALA A 37 3.68 -16.83 0.35
CA ALA A 37 2.67 -17.81 0.76
C ALA A 37 1.27 -17.19 0.94
N TRP A 38 1.15 -15.87 0.92
CA TRP A 38 -0.11 -15.16 1.04
C TRP A 38 -0.73 -14.89 -0.33
N ILE A 39 -2.04 -15.12 -0.48
CA ILE A 39 -2.72 -15.00 -1.77
C ILE A 39 -2.67 -13.58 -2.34
N GLY A 40 -2.72 -12.56 -1.49
CA GLY A 40 -2.66 -11.17 -1.96
C GLY A 40 -1.33 -10.84 -2.62
N GLN A 41 -0.21 -11.42 -2.16
CA GLN A 41 1.08 -11.26 -2.86
C GLN A 41 1.03 -11.83 -4.28
N ASN A 42 0.37 -12.98 -4.46
CA ASN A 42 0.23 -13.60 -5.78
C ASN A 42 -0.71 -12.81 -6.70
N ILE A 43 -1.79 -12.27 -6.16
CA ILE A 43 -2.73 -11.44 -6.91
C ILE A 43 -2.06 -10.12 -7.32
N PHE A 44 -1.48 -9.38 -6.38
CA PHE A 44 -0.97 -8.03 -6.63
C PHE A 44 0.39 -8.00 -7.34
N SER A 45 1.26 -9.00 -7.18
CA SER A 45 2.59 -8.97 -7.82
C SER A 45 2.72 -9.88 -9.02
N TYR A 46 1.77 -10.79 -9.27
CA TYR A 46 1.76 -11.61 -10.49
C TYR A 46 0.50 -11.39 -11.33
N ALA A 47 -0.67 -11.78 -10.85
CA ALA A 47 -1.87 -11.81 -11.71
C ALA A 47 -2.31 -10.41 -12.17
N GLN A 48 -2.42 -9.46 -11.24
CA GLN A 48 -2.85 -8.09 -11.51
C GLN A 48 -1.81 -7.27 -12.24
N TRP A 49 -0.53 -7.55 -11.97
CA TRP A 49 0.58 -7.05 -12.77
C TRP A 49 0.48 -7.53 -14.23
N LEU A 50 0.31 -8.83 -14.47
CA LEU A 50 0.21 -9.40 -15.83
C LEU A 50 -1.01 -8.88 -16.61
N VAL A 51 -2.10 -8.56 -15.91
CA VAL A 51 -3.33 -8.02 -16.53
C VAL A 51 -3.21 -6.52 -16.81
N THR A 52 -2.60 -5.75 -15.92
CA THR A 52 -2.61 -4.28 -15.98
C THR A 52 -1.35 -3.69 -16.62
N GLY A 53 -0.21 -4.34 -16.41
CA GLY A 53 1.10 -3.92 -16.93
C GLY A 53 1.83 -2.87 -16.08
N TYR A 54 1.48 -2.69 -14.81
CA TYR A 54 2.18 -1.76 -13.90
C TYR A 54 3.58 -2.23 -13.49
N VAL A 55 4.30 -1.43 -12.71
CA VAL A 55 5.62 -1.80 -12.18
C VAL A 55 5.51 -2.48 -10.81
N VAL A 56 6.24 -3.57 -10.63
CA VAL A 56 6.34 -4.29 -9.33
C VAL A 56 7.77 -4.17 -8.81
N ASN A 57 7.93 -3.51 -7.68
CA ASN A 57 9.22 -3.36 -7.01
C ASN A 57 9.40 -4.42 -5.93
N CYS A 58 10.59 -5.01 -5.90
CA CYS A 58 10.97 -5.97 -4.88
C CYS A 58 11.80 -5.23 -3.82
N PRO A 59 11.40 -5.23 -2.54
CA PRO A 59 12.23 -4.70 -1.48
C PRO A 59 13.51 -5.53 -1.36
N GLU A 60 14.61 -4.89 -0.98
CA GLU A 60 15.90 -5.58 -0.78
C GLU A 60 15.80 -6.65 0.32
N SER A 61 15.02 -6.37 1.36
CA SER A 61 14.70 -7.30 2.44
C SER A 61 13.41 -6.92 3.17
N GLY A 62 12.89 -7.84 3.99
CA GLY A 62 11.77 -7.52 4.88
C GLY A 62 12.05 -6.39 5.89
N ALA A 63 13.33 -6.13 6.21
CA ALA A 63 13.73 -5.06 7.13
C ALA A 63 13.81 -3.68 6.45
N THR A 64 14.02 -3.63 5.14
CA THR A 64 14.18 -2.38 4.36
C THR A 64 12.87 -1.87 3.79
N VAL A 65 11.77 -2.62 3.87
CA VAL A 65 10.44 -2.26 3.32
C VAL A 65 10.04 -0.81 3.61
N SER A 66 10.29 -0.29 4.82
CA SER A 66 9.93 1.09 5.18
C SER A 66 10.80 2.17 4.53
N ILE A 67 12.03 1.84 4.17
CA ILE A 67 12.96 2.71 3.43
C ILE A 67 12.60 2.63 1.94
N ASP A 68 12.48 1.41 1.42
CA ASP A 68 12.12 1.13 0.02
C ASP A 68 10.77 1.78 -0.33
N MET A 69 9.80 1.74 0.59
CA MET A 69 8.51 2.43 0.43
C MET A 69 8.65 3.93 0.17
N LYS A 70 9.61 4.58 0.83
CA LYS A 70 9.82 6.04 0.71
C LYS A 70 10.61 6.39 -0.54
N GLU A 71 11.53 5.51 -0.94
CA GLU A 71 12.34 5.69 -2.13
C GLU A 71 11.52 5.47 -3.41
N VAL A 72 10.80 4.35 -3.47
CA VAL A 72 9.92 4.00 -4.60
C VAL A 72 8.72 4.94 -4.65
N GLY A 73 8.08 5.22 -3.51
CA GLY A 73 6.86 6.00 -3.46
C GLY A 73 5.72 5.40 -4.32
N PRO A 74 5.31 4.14 -4.06
CA PRO A 74 4.37 3.43 -4.91
C PRO A 74 3.03 4.15 -5.00
N THR A 75 2.43 4.16 -6.19
CA THR A 75 1.11 4.78 -6.43
C THR A 75 -0.03 3.92 -5.91
N TYR A 76 0.18 2.60 -5.81
CA TYR A 76 -0.79 1.65 -5.28
C TYR A 76 -0.18 0.83 -4.14
N TYR A 77 -0.82 0.91 -2.97
CA TYR A 77 -0.31 0.29 -1.76
C TYR A 77 -1.42 -0.42 -0.98
N PHE A 78 -1.36 -1.75 -0.96
CA PHE A 78 -2.23 -2.58 -0.15
C PHE A 78 -1.53 -2.95 1.15
N ALA A 79 -2.13 -2.59 2.29
CA ALA A 79 -1.62 -3.01 3.59
C ALA A 79 -2.75 -3.35 4.58
N PRO A 80 -2.52 -4.31 5.51
CA PRO A 80 -3.45 -4.54 6.62
C PRO A 80 -3.62 -3.29 7.49
N PRO A 81 -4.77 -3.09 8.15
CA PRO A 81 -5.04 -1.92 9.01
C PRO A 81 -3.93 -1.65 10.03
N ARG A 82 -3.37 -2.71 10.63
CA ARG A 82 -2.27 -2.62 11.60
C ARG A 82 -1.01 -1.93 11.06
N VAL A 83 -0.72 -2.07 9.76
CA VAL A 83 0.42 -1.38 9.14
C VAL A 83 0.16 0.12 9.11
N PHE A 84 -1.05 0.54 8.72
CA PHE A 84 -1.45 1.95 8.75
C PHE A 84 -1.50 2.51 10.18
N GLU A 85 -2.00 1.76 11.15
CA GLU A 85 -1.98 2.13 12.57
C GLU A 85 -0.56 2.34 13.10
N GLY A 86 0.37 1.46 12.72
CA GLY A 86 1.78 1.58 13.08
C GLY A 86 2.44 2.81 12.46
N LEU A 87 2.16 3.07 11.17
CA LEU A 87 2.62 4.28 10.48
C LEU A 87 2.09 5.55 11.16
N LEU A 88 0.80 5.59 11.49
CA LEU A 88 0.17 6.70 12.18
C LEU A 88 0.81 6.92 13.56
N THR A 89 0.98 5.86 14.35
CA THR A 89 1.64 5.93 15.66
C THR A 89 3.05 6.50 15.54
N SER A 90 3.84 6.01 14.58
CA SER A 90 5.20 6.49 14.35
C SER A 90 5.24 7.97 13.98
N VAL A 91 4.34 8.42 13.10
CA VAL A 91 4.24 9.84 12.73
C VAL A 91 3.84 10.69 13.92
N MET A 92 2.85 10.26 14.70
CA MET A 92 2.37 10.99 15.88
C MET A 92 3.48 11.18 16.92
N ILE A 93 4.20 10.11 17.28
CA ILE A 93 5.33 10.19 18.22
C ILE A 93 6.39 11.19 17.73
N ARG A 94 6.77 11.10 16.46
CA ARG A 94 7.76 12.02 15.88
C ARG A 94 7.29 13.47 15.83
N MET A 95 5.98 13.72 15.80
CA MET A 95 5.41 15.07 15.85
C MET A 95 5.31 15.61 17.28
N GLU A 96 5.14 14.75 18.28
CA GLU A 96 5.20 15.14 19.70
C GLU A 96 6.59 15.65 20.08
N ASP A 97 7.64 14.97 19.60
CA ASP A 97 9.04 15.35 19.76
C ASP A 97 9.50 16.48 18.82
N ALA A 98 8.65 16.93 17.90
CA ALA A 98 9.02 17.97 16.94
C ALA A 98 9.03 19.37 17.54
N GLY A 99 9.94 20.23 17.04
CA GLY A 99 10.00 21.63 17.41
C GLY A 99 8.67 22.38 17.16
N THR A 100 8.42 23.42 17.94
CA THR A 100 7.14 24.13 18.04
C THR A 100 6.54 24.55 16.70
N VAL A 101 7.37 24.96 15.74
CA VAL A 101 6.92 25.36 14.39
C VAL A 101 6.37 24.18 13.61
N LYS A 102 7.12 23.06 13.53
CA LYS A 102 6.71 21.85 12.80
C LYS A 102 5.44 21.25 13.40
N ARG A 103 5.38 21.17 14.74
CA ARG A 103 4.20 20.66 15.46
C ARG A 103 2.94 21.51 15.21
N LYS A 104 3.05 22.84 15.24
CA LYS A 104 1.93 23.74 14.92
C LYS A 104 1.44 23.56 13.48
N MET A 105 2.34 23.49 12.51
CA MET A 105 1.98 23.24 11.11
C MET A 105 1.26 21.90 10.94
N PHE A 106 1.81 20.82 11.52
CA PHE A 106 1.20 19.49 11.47
C PHE A 106 -0.24 19.49 11.98
N HIS A 107 -0.48 20.04 13.18
CA HIS A 107 -1.84 20.08 13.74
C HIS A 107 -2.80 20.97 12.92
N ALA A 108 -2.32 22.07 12.37
CA ALA A 108 -3.14 22.94 11.51
C ALA A 108 -3.64 22.17 10.28
N PHE A 109 -2.76 21.46 9.57
CA PHE A 109 -3.16 20.67 8.39
C PHE A 109 -3.97 19.43 8.75
N MET A 110 -3.69 18.78 9.88
CA MET A 110 -4.53 17.66 10.36
C MET A 110 -5.95 18.11 10.72
N ASN A 111 -6.13 19.33 11.23
CA ASN A 111 -7.47 19.91 11.45
C ASN A 111 -8.22 20.13 10.12
N VAL A 112 -7.51 20.61 9.10
CA VAL A 112 -8.09 20.74 7.74
C VAL A 112 -8.47 19.36 7.20
N ALA A 113 -7.56 18.39 7.28
CA ALA A 113 -7.80 17.02 6.81
C ALA A 113 -9.02 16.39 7.49
N ARG A 114 -9.19 16.55 8.81
CA ARG A 114 -10.39 16.07 9.54
C ARG A 114 -11.69 16.72 9.08
N ARG A 115 -11.64 17.98 8.65
CA ARG A 115 -12.81 18.71 8.18
C ARG A 115 -13.25 18.27 6.78
N VAL A 116 -12.30 17.98 5.89
CA VAL A 116 -12.58 17.67 4.48
C VAL A 116 -12.58 16.18 4.15
N GLY A 117 -11.84 15.37 4.92
CA GLY A 117 -11.67 13.94 4.68
C GLY A 117 -12.95 13.11 4.73
N PRO A 118 -13.90 13.33 5.66
CA PRO A 118 -15.16 12.59 5.70
C PRO A 118 -16.12 12.89 4.53
N ALA A 119 -15.81 13.88 3.71
CA ALA A 119 -16.64 14.34 2.60
C ALA A 119 -16.18 13.84 1.22
N MET A 120 -15.13 13.02 1.17
CA MET A 120 -14.61 12.35 -0.04
C MET A 120 -14.80 10.83 0.08
#